data_AF-A0A3G7UAF6-F1
#
_entry.id   AF-A0A3G7UAF6-F1
#
_cell.length_a   1.000
_cell.length_b   1.000
_cell.length_c   1.000
_cell.angle_alpha   90.00
_cell.angle_beta   90.00
_cell.angle_gamma   90.00
#
_symmetry.space_group_name_H-M   'P 1'
#
loop_
_entity.id
_entity.type
_entity.pdbx_description
1 polymer ?
#
loop_
_entity_poly.entity_id
_entity_poly.type
_entity_poly.pdbx_seq_one_letter_code
_entity_poly.pdbx_strand_id
1 'polypeptide(L)'
;MKNPLKSLLISTLIASAFISTSVVAQAKAPAAIKESVVTPDNALMLTVFLKHDQSRPLGELRAQLEKQDFFKTFPPAGVEVVSWNITMGIGHVIVLRLPASRLAAVNLALENTAWGPYKTEFFPSYDYREIFQAAQQKARESK
;
A
#
# COMPACT_ATOMS: atom_id res chain seq x y z
N MET A 1 63.84 -16.06 57.74
CA MET A 1 62.79 -15.02 57.79
C MET A 1 61.76 -15.31 56.71
N LYS A 2 60.51 -15.56 57.13
CA LYS A 2 59.22 -15.49 56.39
C LYS A 2 59.03 -16.30 55.08
N ASN A 3 58.51 -17.52 55.27
CA ASN A 3 57.23 -18.08 54.77
C ASN A 3 56.96 -18.38 53.27
N PRO A 4 56.00 -19.30 52.99
CA PRO A 4 56.15 -20.34 51.95
C PRO A 4 54.99 -20.39 50.91
N LEU A 5 55.07 -21.39 50.02
CA LEU A 5 53.99 -22.05 49.23
C LEU A 5 53.23 -21.22 48.16
N LYS A 6 53.23 -21.74 46.92
CA LYS A 6 52.11 -21.82 45.95
C LYS A 6 52.61 -22.60 44.70
N SER A 7 52.15 -23.83 44.45
CA SER A 7 50.91 -24.23 43.73
C SER A 7 50.99 -23.88 42.22
N LEU A 8 51.33 -24.83 41.33
CA LEU A 8 50.50 -25.86 40.64
C LEU A 8 49.58 -25.27 39.53
N LEU A 9 49.46 -26.03 38.42
CA LEU A 9 48.51 -26.00 37.27
C LEU A 9 49.17 -25.51 35.96
N ILE A 10 49.51 -26.34 34.96
CA ILE A 10 48.78 -27.31 34.11
C ILE A 10 47.78 -26.66 33.13
N SER A 11 48.01 -27.00 31.84
CA SER A 11 47.08 -27.17 30.72
C SER A 11 46.77 -26.05 29.71
N THR A 12 47.36 -26.26 28.52
CA THR A 12 46.72 -26.33 27.19
C THR A 12 45.85 -25.16 26.73
N LEU A 13 46.43 -24.29 25.89
CA LEU A 13 45.71 -23.47 24.93
C LEU A 13 45.15 -24.36 23.81
N ILE A 14 43.82 -24.38 23.65
CA ILE A 14 43.15 -24.83 22.43
C ILE A 14 42.56 -23.59 21.75
N ALA A 15 43.13 -23.23 20.60
CA ALA A 15 42.63 -22.15 19.75
C ALA A 15 41.35 -22.61 19.04
N SER A 16 40.21 -22.02 19.40
CA SER A 16 38.94 -22.22 18.70
C SER A 16 38.78 -21.12 17.65
N ALA A 17 38.95 -21.49 16.37
CA ALA A 17 38.70 -20.61 15.24
C ALA A 17 37.18 -20.47 15.03
N PHE A 18 36.63 -19.29 15.32
CA PHE A 18 35.26 -18.93 14.96
C PHE A 18 35.22 -18.62 13.46
N ILE A 19 34.66 -19.52 12.65
CA ILE A 19 34.31 -19.24 11.26
C ILE A 19 32.93 -18.57 11.27
N SER A 20 32.90 -17.23 11.26
CA SER A 20 31.67 -16.48 11.02
C SER A 20 31.31 -16.57 9.54
N THR A 21 30.38 -17.45 9.18
CA THR A 21 29.75 -17.44 7.85
C THR A 21 28.79 -16.26 7.78
N SER A 22 29.22 -15.16 7.17
CA SER A 22 28.33 -14.06 6.82
C SER A 22 27.38 -14.51 5.72
N VAL A 23 26.15 -14.86 6.06
CA VAL A 23 25.06 -14.99 5.07
C VAL A 23 24.71 -13.57 4.63
N VAL A 24 25.27 -13.13 3.50
CA VAL A 24 24.78 -11.94 2.81
C VAL A 24 23.51 -12.37 2.08
N ALA A 25 22.34 -12.04 2.65
CA ALA A 25 21.10 -12.06 1.91
C ALA A 25 21.22 -11.05 0.77
N GLN A 26 21.42 -11.52 -0.45
CA GLN A 26 21.45 -10.67 -1.63
C GLN A 26 20.04 -10.13 -1.87
N ALA A 27 19.78 -8.90 -1.43
CA ALA A 27 18.55 -8.19 -1.75
C ALA A 27 18.46 -8.08 -3.27
N LYS A 28 17.57 -8.89 -3.86
CA LYS A 28 17.21 -8.77 -5.28
C LYS A 28 16.68 -7.35 -5.47
N ALA A 29 17.33 -6.57 -6.34
CA ALA A 29 16.86 -5.24 -6.71
C ALA A 29 15.37 -5.34 -7.08
N PRO A 30 14.51 -4.40 -6.62
CA PRO A 30 13.10 -4.42 -6.97
C PRO A 30 13.01 -4.46 -8.50
N ALA A 31 12.38 -5.51 -9.02
CA ALA A 31 12.14 -5.62 -10.44
C ALA A 31 11.41 -4.34 -10.87
N ALA A 32 11.94 -3.65 -11.87
CA ALA A 32 11.29 -2.49 -12.44
C ALA A 32 9.83 -2.86 -12.75
N ILE A 33 8.88 -2.18 -12.11
CA ILE A 33 7.46 -2.40 -12.35
C ILE A 33 7.23 -2.00 -13.80
N LYS A 34 7.18 -2.98 -14.72
CA LYS A 34 6.65 -2.73 -16.06
C LYS A 34 5.23 -2.21 -15.84
N GLU A 35 4.96 -0.98 -16.27
CA GLU A 35 3.62 -0.41 -16.24
C GLU A 35 2.72 -1.28 -17.12
N SER A 36 2.01 -2.22 -16.52
CA SER A 36 1.07 -3.06 -17.23
C SER A 36 -0.13 -2.20 -17.62
N VAL A 37 -0.38 -2.09 -18.92
CA VAL A 37 -1.59 -1.44 -19.43
C VAL A 37 -2.81 -2.17 -18.87
N VAL A 38 -3.78 -1.40 -18.37
CA VAL A 38 -5.07 -1.93 -17.89
C VAL A 38 -5.81 -2.55 -19.07
N THR A 39 -6.19 -3.81 -18.92
CA THR A 39 -7.06 -4.55 -19.83
C THR A 39 -8.25 -5.07 -19.04
N PRO A 40 -9.38 -5.43 -19.69
CA PRO A 40 -10.51 -6.03 -18.99
C PRO A 40 -10.13 -7.23 -18.11
N ASP A 41 -9.19 -8.07 -18.59
CA ASP A 41 -8.78 -9.30 -17.91
C ASP A 41 -7.84 -9.08 -16.71
N ASN A 42 -7.21 -7.91 -16.59
CA ASN A 42 -6.29 -7.58 -15.50
C ASN A 42 -6.76 -6.39 -14.63
N ALA A 43 -7.92 -5.81 -14.96
CA ALA A 43 -8.47 -4.64 -14.31
C ALA A 43 -9.06 -5.01 -12.95
N LEU A 44 -8.48 -4.43 -11.90
CA LEU A 44 -9.07 -4.33 -10.58
C LEU A 44 -9.80 -2.98 -10.48
N MET A 45 -10.99 -2.97 -9.86
CA MET A 45 -11.63 -1.74 -9.44
C MET A 45 -11.33 -1.47 -7.96
N LEU A 46 -11.14 -0.20 -7.59
CA LEU A 46 -10.92 0.20 -6.21
C LEU A 46 -11.80 1.40 -5.88
N THR A 47 -12.72 1.23 -4.94
CA THR A 47 -13.52 2.33 -4.41
C THR A 47 -12.81 2.91 -3.20
N VAL A 48 -12.42 4.17 -3.26
CA VAL A 48 -11.75 4.93 -2.20
C VAL A 48 -12.71 5.98 -1.65
N PHE A 49 -12.89 5.97 -0.34
CA PHE A 49 -13.57 6.99 0.43
C PHE A 49 -12.53 7.85 1.15
N LEU A 50 -12.45 9.13 0.80
CA LEU A 50 -11.70 10.13 1.56
C LEU A 50 -12.71 10.93 2.39
N LYS A 51 -12.93 10.48 3.63
CA LYS A 51 -13.97 11.03 4.49
C LYS A 51 -13.53 12.34 5.10
N HIS A 52 -14.41 13.33 5.10
CA HIS A 52 -14.14 14.64 5.68
C HIS A 52 -13.74 14.54 7.15
N ASP A 53 -12.70 15.29 7.53
CA ASP A 53 -12.44 15.61 8.92
C ASP A 53 -13.20 16.90 9.29
N GLN A 54 -14.31 16.75 10.01
CA GLN A 54 -15.13 17.88 10.44
C GLN A 54 -14.63 18.53 11.74
N SER A 55 -13.57 18.00 12.35
CA SER A 55 -12.99 18.59 13.57
C SER A 55 -12.12 19.82 13.29
N ARG A 56 -11.77 20.06 12.03
CA ARG A 56 -10.85 21.12 11.59
C ARG A 56 -11.47 22.03 10.53
N PRO A 57 -11.09 23.33 10.47
CA PRO A 57 -11.54 24.23 9.42
C PRO A 57 -11.06 23.80 8.02
N LEU A 58 -11.91 24.01 7.01
CA LEU A 58 -11.62 23.64 5.62
C LEU A 58 -10.35 24.28 5.05
N GLY A 59 -10.01 25.49 5.48
CA GLY A 59 -8.79 26.18 5.05
C GLY A 59 -7.51 25.45 5.48
N GLU A 60 -7.48 24.92 6.70
CA GLU A 60 -6.34 24.16 7.21
C GLU A 60 -6.16 22.83 6.48
N LEU A 61 -7.27 22.15 6.17
CA LEU A 61 -7.25 20.90 5.42
C LEU A 61 -6.70 21.12 4.01
N ARG A 62 -7.10 22.21 3.34
CA ARG A 62 -6.58 22.57 2.01
C ARG A 62 -5.09 22.88 2.02
N ALA A 63 -4.65 23.72 2.95
CA ALA A 63 -3.23 24.04 3.09
C ALA A 63 -2.37 22.78 3.35
N GLN A 64 -2.91 21.83 4.11
CA GLN A 64 -2.24 20.55 4.34
C GLN A 64 -2.16 19.70 3.06
N LEU A 65 -3.24 19.59 2.29
CA LEU A 65 -3.25 18.86 1.01
C LEU A 65 -2.26 19.44 0.00
N GLU A 66 -2.16 20.76 -0.07
CA GLU A 66 -1.17 21.47 -0.90
C GLU A 66 0.25 21.14 -0.46
N LYS A 67 0.55 21.24 0.85
CA LYS A 67 1.85 20.88 1.42
C LYS A 67 2.23 19.41 1.16
N GLN A 68 1.24 18.54 1.10
CA GLN A 68 1.40 17.10 0.86
C GLN A 68 1.40 16.72 -0.63
N ASP A 69 1.31 17.70 -1.56
CA ASP A 69 1.30 17.44 -3.00
C ASP A 69 0.21 16.42 -3.44
N PHE A 70 -0.96 16.41 -2.77
CA PHE A 70 -2.01 15.42 -3.03
C PHE A 70 -2.44 15.38 -4.50
N PHE A 71 -2.81 16.53 -5.06
CA PHE A 71 -3.28 16.63 -6.45
C PHE A 71 -2.19 16.39 -7.51
N LYS A 72 -0.91 16.40 -7.10
CA LYS A 72 0.22 16.06 -7.96
C LYS A 72 0.56 14.57 -7.91
N THR A 73 0.32 13.93 -6.77
CA THR A 73 0.71 12.54 -6.49
C THR A 73 -0.41 11.54 -6.78
N PHE A 74 -1.66 11.92 -6.52
CA PHE A 74 -2.81 11.05 -6.66
C PHE A 74 -3.72 11.47 -7.83
N PRO A 75 -4.15 10.53 -8.69
CA PRO A 75 -3.72 9.12 -8.73
C PRO A 75 -2.30 8.96 -9.31
N PRO A 76 -1.57 7.90 -8.93
CA PRO A 76 -0.26 7.61 -9.51
C PRO A 76 -0.38 7.15 -10.98
N ALA A 77 0.74 7.17 -11.71
CA ALA A 77 0.79 6.73 -13.11
C ALA A 77 0.29 5.28 -13.30
N GLY A 78 -0.42 5.03 -14.40
CA GLY A 78 -0.99 3.73 -14.73
C GLY A 78 -2.27 3.38 -13.95
N VAL A 79 -2.93 4.37 -13.36
CA VAL A 79 -4.23 4.24 -12.68
C VAL A 79 -5.24 5.16 -13.36
N GLU A 80 -6.38 4.61 -13.73
CA GLU A 80 -7.50 5.33 -14.32
C GLU A 80 -8.50 5.75 -13.22
N VAL A 81 -9.03 6.98 -13.31
CA VAL A 81 -10.17 7.42 -12.48
C VAL A 81 -11.46 7.18 -13.26
N VAL A 82 -12.26 6.20 -12.83
CA VAL A 82 -13.55 5.85 -13.44
C VAL A 82 -14.64 6.82 -12.99
N SER A 83 -14.64 7.20 -11.70
CA SER A 83 -15.54 8.24 -11.19
C SER A 83 -14.92 8.95 -9.99
N TRP A 84 -15.30 10.22 -9.81
CA TRP A 84 -14.92 11.02 -8.64
C TRP A 84 -16.06 11.96 -8.28
N ASN A 85 -16.68 11.72 -7.12
CA ASN A 85 -17.76 12.55 -6.60
C ASN A 85 -17.44 13.05 -5.20
N ILE A 86 -17.98 14.22 -4.84
CA ILE A 86 -18.07 14.64 -3.44
C ILE A 86 -19.46 14.29 -2.95
N THR A 87 -19.53 13.29 -2.07
CA THR A 87 -20.78 12.84 -1.47
C THR A 87 -20.97 13.56 -0.14
N MET A 88 -22.02 14.37 -0.05
CA MET A 88 -22.35 15.13 1.16
C MET A 88 -22.40 14.23 2.40
N GLY A 89 -21.75 14.66 3.49
CA GLY A 89 -21.66 13.89 4.74
C GLY A 89 -20.64 12.75 4.73
N ILE A 90 -20.07 12.42 3.56
CA ILE A 90 -18.99 11.43 3.44
C ILE A 90 -17.69 12.17 3.12
N GLY A 91 -17.57 12.78 1.95
CA GLY A 91 -16.32 13.31 1.41
C GLY A 91 -16.13 12.87 -0.03
N HIS A 92 -14.88 12.63 -0.45
CA HIS A 92 -14.63 12.16 -1.81
C HIS A 92 -14.90 10.66 -1.90
N VAL A 93 -15.67 10.27 -2.91
CA VAL A 93 -15.85 8.88 -3.33
C VAL A 93 -15.25 8.75 -4.72
N ILE A 94 -14.19 7.94 -4.81
CA ILE A 94 -13.37 7.81 -6.01
C ILE A 94 -13.38 6.35 -6.41
N VAL A 95 -13.72 6.05 -7.66
CA VAL A 95 -13.58 4.71 -8.22
C VAL A 95 -12.41 4.71 -9.17
N LEU A 96 -11.43 3.87 -8.91
CA LEU A 96 -10.23 3.69 -9.72
C LEU A 96 -10.30 2.38 -10.48
N ARG A 97 -9.67 2.34 -11.66
CA ARG A 97 -9.34 1.12 -12.38
C ARG A 97 -7.83 1.03 -12.56
N LEU A 98 -7.26 -0.11 -12.20
CA LEU A 98 -5.82 -0.29 -12.17
C LEU A 98 -5.45 -1.77 -12.36
N PRO A 99 -4.23 -2.08 -12.83
CA PRO A 99 -3.73 -3.45 -12.73
C PRO A 99 -3.40 -3.77 -11.27
N ALA A 100 -3.48 -5.04 -10.88
CA ALA A 100 -3.16 -5.47 -9.51
C ALA A 100 -1.75 -5.05 -9.04
N SER A 101 -0.79 -4.95 -9.98
CA SER A 101 0.59 -4.51 -9.73
C SER A 101 0.69 -3.06 -9.20
N ARG A 102 -0.34 -2.23 -9.39
CA ARG A 102 -0.37 -0.83 -8.96
C ARG A 102 -1.03 -0.59 -7.61
N LEU A 103 -1.63 -1.61 -7.00
CA LEU A 103 -2.37 -1.45 -5.74
C LEU A 103 -1.49 -0.84 -4.63
N ALA A 104 -0.25 -1.30 -4.49
CA ALA A 104 0.69 -0.78 -3.49
C ALA A 104 1.06 0.70 -3.74
N ALA A 105 1.20 1.11 -5.01
CA ALA A 105 1.51 2.49 -5.36
C ALA A 105 0.32 3.42 -5.04
N VAL A 106 -0.91 2.96 -5.28
CA VAL A 106 -2.12 3.70 -4.89
C VAL A 106 -2.22 3.84 -3.38
N ASN A 107 -1.98 2.75 -2.64
CA ASN A 107 -1.96 2.81 -1.18
C ASN A 107 -0.95 3.87 -0.71
N LEU A 108 0.31 3.74 -1.13
CA LEU A 108 1.38 4.67 -0.72
C LEU A 108 1.08 6.13 -1.07
N ALA A 109 0.49 6.39 -2.25
CA ALA A 109 0.06 7.75 -2.62
C ALA A 109 -0.97 8.30 -1.62
N LEU A 110 -1.98 7.51 -1.25
CA LEU A 110 -2.99 7.91 -0.27
C LEU A 110 -2.41 8.10 1.13
N GLU A 111 -1.54 7.19 1.59
CA GLU A 111 -0.91 7.30 2.92
C GLU A 111 -0.07 8.58 3.04
N ASN A 112 0.72 8.88 2.01
CA ASN A 112 1.60 10.05 2.03
C ASN A 112 0.84 11.37 1.91
N THR A 113 -0.30 11.38 1.22
CA THR A 113 -0.88 12.64 0.75
C THR A 113 -2.32 12.90 1.17
N ALA A 114 -3.08 11.87 1.58
CA ALA A 114 -4.47 12.02 2.00
C ALA A 114 -4.68 11.83 3.50
N TRP A 115 -3.73 11.21 4.21
CA TRP A 115 -3.80 11.04 5.66
C TRP A 115 -3.60 12.36 6.41
N GLY A 116 -4.48 12.60 7.38
CA GLY A 116 -4.56 13.86 8.11
C GLY A 116 -5.72 14.72 7.63
N PRO A 117 -5.76 15.16 6.34
CA PRO A 117 -6.91 15.86 5.80
C PRO A 117 -8.17 15.00 5.69
N TYR A 118 -8.01 13.69 5.54
CA TYR A 118 -9.11 12.74 5.39
C TYR A 118 -8.92 11.49 6.26
N LYS A 119 -10.05 10.87 6.61
CA LYS A 119 -10.10 9.47 7.03
C LYS A 119 -10.33 8.59 5.79
N THR A 120 -9.37 7.74 5.46
CA THR A 120 -9.39 6.94 4.25
C THR A 120 -9.97 5.54 4.49
N GLU A 121 -10.91 5.11 3.66
CA GLU A 121 -11.41 3.73 3.56
C GLU A 121 -11.34 3.29 2.09
N PHE A 122 -10.95 2.05 1.79
CA PHE A 122 -10.88 1.58 0.40
C PHE A 122 -11.27 0.12 0.26
N PHE A 123 -11.94 -0.20 -0.86
CA PHE A 123 -12.60 -1.47 -1.10
C PHE A 123 -12.30 -1.94 -2.53
N PRO A 124 -11.41 -2.94 -2.71
CA PRO A 124 -11.24 -3.61 -3.98
C PRO A 124 -12.56 -4.26 -4.41
N SER A 125 -12.91 -4.10 -5.67
CA SER A 125 -14.16 -4.60 -6.25
C SER A 125 -13.94 -5.11 -7.69
N TYR A 126 -14.95 -5.80 -8.21
CA TYR A 126 -15.03 -6.23 -9.60
C TYR A 126 -16.37 -5.77 -10.19
N ASP A 127 -16.45 -5.60 -11.50
CA ASP A 127 -17.67 -5.17 -12.17
C ASP A 127 -18.66 -6.34 -12.31
N TYR A 128 -19.76 -6.29 -11.57
CA TYR A 128 -20.81 -7.31 -11.60
C TYR A 128 -21.91 -7.01 -12.64
N ARG A 129 -21.87 -5.84 -13.30
CA ARG A 129 -22.98 -5.34 -14.10
C ARG A 129 -23.34 -6.25 -15.27
N GLU A 130 -22.35 -6.74 -16.00
CA GLU A 130 -22.60 -7.60 -17.17
C GLU A 130 -23.22 -8.95 -16.76
N ILE A 131 -22.72 -9.54 -15.67
CA ILE A 131 -23.26 -10.78 -15.10
C ILE A 131 -24.72 -10.58 -14.70
N PHE A 132 -25.02 -9.47 -14.01
CA PHE A 132 -26.38 -9.12 -13.63
C PHE A 132 -27.30 -8.94 -14.83
N GLN A 133 -26.85 -8.23 -15.88
CA GLN A 133 -27.65 -7.98 -17.09
C GLN A 133 -27.96 -9.27 -17.84
N ALA A 134 -26.98 -10.16 -17.99
CA ALA A 134 -27.19 -11.48 -18.60
C ALA A 134 -28.19 -12.32 -17.80
N ALA A 135 -28.05 -12.35 -16.46
CA ALA A 135 -28.99 -13.05 -15.59
C ALA A 135 -30.40 -12.47 -15.67
N GLN A 136 -30.52 -11.13 -15.72
CA GLN A 136 -31.80 -10.43 -15.84
C GLN A 136 -32.48 -10.73 -17.18
N GLN A 137 -31.75 -10.73 -18.30
CA GLN A 137 -32.30 -11.02 -19.62
C GLN A 137 -32.83 -12.45 -19.69
N LYS A 138 -32.05 -13.43 -19.22
CA LYS A 138 -32.46 -14.83 -19.15
C LYS A 138 -33.76 -15.02 -18.34
N ALA A 139 -33.90 -14.31 -17.23
CA ALA A 139 -35.10 -14.36 -16.40
C ALA A 139 -36.35 -13.73 -17.04
N ARG A 140 -36.18 -12.82 -18.00
CA ARG A 140 -37.28 -12.20 -18.76
C ARG A 140 -37.74 -13.08 -19.93
N GLU A 141 -36.80 -13.77 -20.58
CA GLU A 141 -37.08 -14.69 -21.70
C GLU A 141 -37.74 -16.00 -21.25
N SER A 142 -37.61 -16.37 -19.98
CA SER A 142 -38.24 -17.57 -19.40
C SER A 142 -39.70 -17.37 -18.95
N LYS A 143 -40.32 -16.22 -19.29
CA LYS A 143 -41.73 -15.91 -19.00
C LYS A 143 -42.53 -15.88 -20.30
#